data_AF-A0A8D0TG15-F1
#
_entry.id   AF-A0A8D0TG15-F1
#
_cell.length_a   1.000
_cell.length_b   1.000
_cell.length_c   1.000
_cell.angle_alpha   90.00
_cell.angle_beta   90.00
_cell.angle_gamma   90.00
#
_symmetry.space_group_name_H-M   'P 1'
#
loop_
_entity.id
_entity.type
_entity.pdbx_description
1 polymer ?
#
loop_
_entity_poly.entity_id
_entity_poly.type
_entity_poly.pdbx_seq_one_letter_code
_entity_poly.pdbx_strand_id
1 'polypeptide(L)'
;MLKMMQDIGNKLEAKMDNLQETLSKEIQDIKLKQEEVQNTITEIRNSLEAANSRIQEAEERISEVGDRLVEITDAEQKREKRLKTNEESLRELWDNVKRTNIHIIGVPEGEEGEKGTEKIFQEIIAKKFPNMGEEALTRIQEAQRVPHKINPRRNTPRHI
;
A
#
# COMPACT_ATOMS: atom_id res chain seq x y z
N MET A 1 -6.37 34.31 96.66
CA MET A 1 -5.95 35.03 95.44
C MET A 1 -4.72 34.38 94.81
N LEU A 2 -3.58 34.24 95.52
CA LEU A 2 -2.34 33.62 95.00
C LEU A 2 -2.53 32.23 94.38
N LYS A 3 -3.17 31.30 95.09
CA LYS A 3 -3.39 29.91 94.62
C LYS A 3 -4.20 29.84 93.32
N MET A 4 -5.19 30.72 93.18
CA MET A 4 -6.03 30.82 91.99
C MET A 4 -5.23 31.36 90.79
N MET A 5 -4.31 32.31 91.01
CA MET A 5 -3.41 32.78 89.95
C MET A 5 -2.42 31.69 89.49
N GLN A 6 -1.92 30.88 90.42
CA GLN A 6 -0.99 29.80 90.11
C GLN A 6 -1.65 28.66 89.31
N ASP A 7 -2.89 28.28 89.66
CA ASP A 7 -3.66 27.29 88.88
C ASP A 7 -3.97 27.79 87.45
N ILE A 8 -4.24 29.09 87.29
CA ILE A 8 -4.44 29.70 85.96
C ILE A 8 -3.14 29.67 85.15
N GLY A 9 -2.00 30.01 85.78
CA GLY A 9 -0.68 29.95 85.15
C GLY A 9 -0.36 28.54 84.64
N ASN A 10 -0.48 27.53 85.51
CA ASN A 10 -0.23 26.13 85.15
C ASN A 10 -1.16 25.64 84.02
N LYS A 11 -2.43 26.07 84.02
CA LYS A 11 -3.40 25.72 82.97
C LYS A 11 -3.08 26.38 81.62
N LEU A 12 -2.53 27.59 81.64
CA LEU A 12 -2.06 28.28 80.43
C LEU A 12 -0.81 27.61 79.88
N GLU A 13 0.14 27.26 80.74
CA GLU A 13 1.38 26.57 80.36
C GLU A 13 1.08 25.23 79.69
N ALA A 14 0.23 24.40 80.30
CA ALA A 14 -0.19 23.12 79.69
C ALA A 14 -0.91 23.28 78.34
N LYS A 15 -1.67 24.36 78.15
CA LYS A 15 -2.29 24.67 76.83
C LYS A 15 -1.23 25.10 75.82
N MET A 16 -0.23 25.86 76.25
CA MET A 16 0.86 26.33 75.39
C MET A 16 1.74 25.17 74.94
N ASP A 17 2.08 24.24 75.84
CA ASP A 17 2.83 23.03 75.50
C ASP A 17 2.07 22.14 74.51
N ASN A 18 0.76 21.95 74.72
CA ASN A 18 -0.07 21.17 73.81
C ASN A 18 -0.15 21.82 72.41
N LEU A 19 -0.31 23.14 72.35
CA LEU A 19 -0.29 23.89 71.09
C LEU A 19 1.06 23.76 70.38
N GLN A 20 2.17 23.88 71.13
CA GLN A 20 3.52 23.73 70.59
C GLN A 20 3.75 22.31 70.04
N GLU A 21 3.31 21.29 70.76
CA GLU A 21 3.41 19.89 70.30
C GLU A 21 2.58 19.65 69.04
N THR A 22 1.35 20.17 69.00
CA THR A 22 0.45 20.02 67.84
C THR A 22 1.01 20.71 66.61
N LEU A 23 1.45 21.97 66.74
CA LEU A 23 2.08 22.72 65.64
C LEU A 23 3.35 22.04 65.14
N SER A 24 4.17 21.50 66.03
CA SER A 24 5.41 20.80 65.65
C SER A 24 5.11 19.56 64.79
N LYS A 25 4.10 18.78 65.17
CA LYS A 25 3.66 17.60 64.40
C LYS A 25 3.13 18.01 63.02
N GLU A 26 2.26 19.01 62.95
CA GLU A 26 1.71 19.49 61.67
C GLU A 26 2.80 20.04 60.73
N ILE A 27 3.78 20.78 61.25
CA ILE A 27 4.92 21.27 60.47
C ILE A 27 5.74 20.11 59.91
N GLN A 28 5.97 19.06 60.71
CA GLN A 28 6.71 17.88 60.26
C GLN A 28 5.95 17.13 59.14
N ASP A 29 4.63 16.96 59.29
CA ASP A 29 3.79 16.32 58.28
C ASP A 29 3.75 17.12 56.97
N ILE A 30 3.66 18.45 57.04
CA ILE A 30 3.73 19.32 55.86
C ILE A 30 5.07 19.18 55.15
N LYS A 31 6.17 19.12 55.91
CA LYS A 31 7.52 18.98 55.36
C LYS A 31 7.70 17.66 54.61
N LEU A 32 7.20 16.55 55.16
CA LEU A 32 7.21 15.25 54.50
C LEU A 32 6.41 15.27 53.19
N LYS A 33 5.19 15.83 53.22
CA LYS A 33 4.35 15.97 52.01
C LYS A 33 5.00 16.86 50.96
N GLN A 34 5.72 17.92 51.36
CA GLN A 34 6.46 18.77 50.44
C GLN A 34 7.60 18.02 49.74
N GLU A 35 8.31 17.15 50.45
CA GLU A 35 9.38 16.31 49.88
C GLU A 35 8.83 15.31 48.85
N GLU A 36 7.71 14.65 49.15
CA GLU A 36 7.02 13.77 48.20
C GLU A 36 6.59 14.51 46.92
N VAL A 37 6.04 15.72 47.06
CA VAL A 37 5.65 16.55 45.92
C VAL A 37 6.87 16.96 45.09
N GLN A 38 8.00 17.29 45.70
CA GLN A 38 9.22 17.64 44.95
C GLN A 38 9.80 16.45 44.18
N ASN A 39 9.77 15.25 44.77
CA ASN A 39 10.22 14.04 44.09
C ASN A 39 9.34 13.74 42.87
N THR A 40 8.03 13.77 43.03
CA THR A 40 7.09 13.54 41.92
C THR A 40 7.22 14.58 40.81
N ILE A 41 7.41 15.87 41.14
CA ILE A 41 7.69 16.92 40.14
C ILE A 41 8.97 16.61 39.35
N THR A 42 10.01 16.12 40.01
CA THR A 42 11.28 15.78 39.36
C THR A 42 11.13 14.61 38.39
N GLU A 43 10.38 13.57 38.77
CA GLU A 43 10.07 12.43 37.90
C GLU A 43 9.26 12.85 36.66
N ILE A 44 8.26 13.72 36.86
CA ILE A 44 7.45 14.28 35.76
C ILE A 44 8.34 15.07 34.80
N ARG A 45 9.24 15.92 35.32
CA ARG A 45 10.16 16.72 34.51
C ARG A 45 11.05 15.83 33.63
N ASN A 46 11.65 14.80 34.21
CA ASN A 46 12.52 13.88 33.47
C ASN A 46 11.73 13.11 32.40
N SER A 47 10.51 12.68 32.72
CA SER A 47 9.63 12.00 31.77
C SER A 47 9.23 12.90 30.61
N LEU A 48 8.97 14.18 30.87
CA LEU A 48 8.64 15.17 29.86
C LEU A 48 9.82 15.44 28.92
N GLU A 49 11.03 15.56 29.47
CA GLU A 49 12.26 15.73 28.69
C GLU A 49 12.50 14.54 27.76
N ALA A 50 12.36 13.30 28.28
CA ALA A 50 12.47 12.09 27.47
C ALA A 50 11.37 12.01 26.38
N ALA A 51 10.14 12.42 26.69
CA ALA A 51 9.07 12.48 25.70
C ALA A 51 9.37 13.50 24.59
N ASN A 52 9.93 14.66 24.95
CA ASN A 52 10.25 15.71 23.99
C ASN A 52 11.34 15.26 23.00
N SER A 53 12.41 14.60 23.47
CA SER A 53 13.43 14.03 22.59
C SER A 53 12.86 12.99 21.62
N ARG A 54 11.94 12.14 22.08
CA ARG A 54 11.26 11.15 21.22
C ARG A 54 10.37 11.79 20.16
N ILE A 55 9.73 12.92 20.49
CA ILE A 55 8.91 13.68 19.53
C ILE A 55 9.80 14.26 18.44
N GLN A 56 10.92 14.89 18.80
CA GLN A 56 11.87 15.46 17.83
C GLN A 56 12.40 14.38 16.87
N GLU A 57 12.80 13.21 17.39
CA GLU A 57 13.23 12.09 16.55
C GLU A 57 12.11 11.63 15.59
N ALA A 58 10.87 11.58 16.08
CA ALA A 58 9.73 11.21 15.25
C ALA A 58 9.46 12.25 14.15
N GLU A 59 9.60 13.54 14.44
CA GLU A 59 9.43 14.62 13.46
C GLU A 59 10.47 14.53 12.33
N GLU A 60 11.74 14.30 12.67
CA GLU A 60 12.81 14.10 11.68
C GLU A 60 12.52 12.90 10.77
N ARG A 61 12.11 11.77 11.36
CA ARG A 61 11.75 10.56 10.60
C ARG A 61 10.54 10.77 9.70
N ILE A 62 9.54 11.53 10.14
CA ILE A 62 8.37 11.89 9.32
C ILE A 62 8.82 12.75 8.13
N SER A 63 9.73 13.70 8.34
CA SER A 63 10.29 14.51 7.25
C SER A 63 11.01 13.66 6.21
N GLU A 64 11.90 12.75 6.64
CA GLU A 64 12.64 11.86 5.74
C GLU A 64 11.70 10.95 4.93
N VAL A 65 10.67 10.40 5.59
CA VAL A 65 9.65 9.61 4.90
C VAL A 65 8.86 10.45 3.90
N GLY A 66 8.56 11.71 4.23
CA GLY A 66 7.93 12.67 3.33
C GLY A 66 8.72 12.86 2.05
N ASP A 67 10.04 13.11 2.15
CA ASP A 67 10.91 13.30 1.01
C ASP A 67 10.98 12.05 0.11
N ARG A 68 11.10 10.87 0.73
CA ARG A 68 11.12 9.58 0.00
C ARG A 68 9.83 9.31 -0.77
N LEU A 69 8.68 9.72 -0.24
CA LEU A 69 7.39 9.55 -0.92
C LEU A 69 7.30 10.37 -2.21
N VAL A 70 7.90 11.57 -2.22
CA VAL A 70 7.97 12.42 -3.42
C VAL A 70 8.80 11.72 -4.51
N GLU A 71 9.97 11.20 -4.16
CA GLU A 71 10.83 10.48 -5.11
C GLU A 71 10.16 9.24 -5.71
N ILE A 72 9.43 8.48 -4.89
CA ILE A 72 8.67 7.30 -5.34
C ILE A 72 7.59 7.71 -6.35
N THR A 73 6.85 8.78 -6.05
CA THR A 73 5.78 9.28 -6.92
C THR A 73 6.31 9.68 -8.30
N ASP A 74 7.44 10.39 -8.35
CA ASP A 74 8.07 10.77 -9.61
C ASP A 74 8.57 9.56 -10.41
N ALA A 75 9.13 8.56 -9.73
CA ALA A 75 9.58 7.32 -10.35
C ALA A 75 8.40 6.50 -10.93
N GLU A 76 7.27 6.44 -10.23
CA GLU A 76 6.05 5.77 -10.70
C GLU A 76 5.47 6.44 -11.95
N GLN A 77 5.35 7.77 -11.96
CA GLN A 77 4.88 8.50 -13.14
C GLN A 77 5.78 8.26 -14.36
N LYS A 78 7.10 8.21 -14.17
CA LYS A 78 8.04 7.88 -15.25
C LYS A 78 7.86 6.45 -15.74
N ARG A 79 7.61 5.50 -14.84
CA ARG A 79 7.36 4.10 -15.19
C ARG A 79 6.05 3.95 -15.95
N GLU A 80 4.99 4.64 -15.54
CA GLU A 80 3.69 4.62 -16.21
C GLU A 80 3.78 5.12 -17.66
N LYS A 81 4.45 6.26 -17.89
CA LYS A 81 4.68 6.78 -19.24
C LYS A 81 5.40 5.76 -20.13
N ARG A 82 6.43 5.09 -19.61
CA ARG A 82 7.14 4.03 -20.34
C ARG A 82 6.26 2.83 -20.67
N LEU A 83 5.41 2.41 -19.74
CA LEU A 83 4.48 1.30 -19.96
C LEU A 83 3.46 1.65 -21.05
N LYS A 84 2.93 2.87 -21.04
CA LYS A 84 2.00 3.34 -22.07
C LYS A 84 2.64 3.35 -23.47
N THR A 85 3.86 3.89 -23.59
CA THR A 85 4.58 3.85 -24.87
C THR A 85 4.87 2.43 -25.32
N ASN A 86 5.24 1.54 -24.40
CA ASN A 86 5.48 0.14 -24.73
C ASN A 86 4.19 -0.56 -25.19
N GLU A 87 3.05 -0.29 -24.57
CA GLU A 87 1.76 -0.83 -24.98
C GLU A 87 1.38 -0.39 -26.40
N GLU A 88 1.55 0.91 -26.70
CA GLU A 88 1.33 1.45 -28.04
C GLU A 88 2.25 0.81 -29.08
N SER A 89 3.54 0.69 -28.75
CA SER A 89 4.54 0.05 -29.62
C SER A 89 4.22 -1.44 -29.85
N LEU A 90 3.78 -2.16 -28.82
CA LEU A 90 3.39 -3.56 -28.95
C LEU A 90 2.16 -3.72 -29.83
N ARG A 91 1.15 -2.83 -29.70
CA ARG A 91 -0.02 -2.82 -30.57
C ARG A 91 0.38 -2.62 -32.02
N GLU A 92 1.23 -1.63 -32.32
CA GLU A 92 1.71 -1.37 -33.68
C GLU A 92 2.49 -2.56 -34.26
N LEU A 93 3.37 -3.17 -33.47
CA LEU A 93 4.10 -4.37 -33.89
C LEU A 93 3.14 -5.53 -34.19
N TRP A 94 2.11 -5.71 -33.36
CA TRP A 94 1.15 -6.78 -33.53
C TRP A 94 0.26 -6.56 -34.77
N ASP A 95 -0.17 -5.32 -35.01
CA ASP A 95 -0.90 -4.95 -36.22
C ASP A 95 -0.04 -5.13 -37.48
N ASN A 96 1.27 -4.82 -37.39
CA ASN A 96 2.22 -5.03 -38.47
C ASN A 96 2.39 -6.52 -38.78
N VAL A 97 2.65 -7.34 -37.77
CA VAL A 97 2.79 -8.81 -37.91
C VAL A 97 1.53 -9.42 -38.51
N LYS A 98 0.35 -8.90 -38.16
CA LYS A 98 -0.93 -9.41 -38.66
C LYS A 98 -1.40 -8.82 -39.98
N ARG A 99 -0.70 -7.82 -40.52
CA ARG A 99 -1.13 -7.09 -41.71
C ARG A 99 -1.40 -7.99 -42.92
N THR A 100 -0.67 -9.09 -43.04
CA THR A 100 -0.80 -10.07 -44.13
C THR A 100 -1.69 -11.27 -43.78
N ASN A 101 -2.21 -11.34 -42.55
CA ASN A 101 -2.97 -12.50 -42.08
C ASN A 101 -4.44 -12.38 -42.50
N ILE A 102 -4.97 -13.43 -43.14
CA ILE A 102 -6.37 -13.54 -43.52
C ILE A 102 -7.05 -14.47 -42.52
N HIS A 103 -8.22 -14.07 -42.00
CA HIS A 103 -9.01 -14.93 -41.10
C HIS A 103 -10.17 -15.54 -41.88
N ILE A 104 -10.24 -16.86 -41.88
CA ILE A 104 -11.32 -17.63 -42.51
C ILE A 104 -12.23 -18.16 -41.41
N ILE A 105 -13.52 -17.86 -41.50
CA ILE A 105 -14.52 -18.19 -40.48
C ILE A 105 -15.56 -19.13 -41.10
N GLY A 106 -16.09 -20.05 -40.28
CA GLY A 106 -17.20 -20.92 -40.68
C GLY A 106 -16.78 -22.21 -41.38
N VAL A 107 -15.48 -22.50 -41.44
CA VAL A 107 -14.96 -23.79 -41.93
C VAL A 107 -15.25 -24.87 -40.89
N PRO A 108 -16.05 -25.91 -41.20
CA PRO A 108 -16.31 -27.02 -40.29
C PRO A 108 -15.02 -27.66 -39.75
N GLU A 109 -15.03 -28.09 -38.48
CA GLU A 109 -13.86 -28.77 -37.90
C GLU A 109 -13.65 -30.13 -38.59
N GLY A 110 -12.41 -30.46 -38.95
CA GLY A 110 -12.06 -31.75 -39.55
C GLY A 110 -12.06 -31.78 -41.07
N GLU A 111 -12.46 -30.69 -41.74
CA GLU A 111 -12.31 -30.55 -43.21
C GLU A 111 -10.85 -30.48 -43.65
N GLU A 112 -9.91 -30.19 -42.74
CA GLU A 112 -8.48 -30.13 -43.06
C GLU A 112 -7.90 -31.46 -43.57
N GLY A 113 -8.44 -32.59 -43.09
CA GLY A 113 -7.99 -33.94 -43.47
C GLY A 113 -6.46 -34.11 -43.45
N GLU A 114 -5.93 -34.94 -44.36
CA GLU A 114 -4.47 -35.11 -44.56
C GLU A 114 -3.83 -33.98 -45.39
N LYS A 115 -4.64 -33.16 -46.06
CA LYS A 115 -4.17 -32.17 -47.04
C LYS A 115 -3.93 -30.77 -46.44
N GLY A 116 -4.31 -30.57 -45.17
CA GLY A 116 -4.03 -29.38 -44.39
C GLY A 116 -4.94 -28.19 -44.70
N THR A 117 -4.88 -27.20 -43.82
CA THR A 117 -5.57 -25.90 -43.86
C THR A 117 -5.27 -25.08 -45.11
N GLU A 118 -4.08 -25.21 -45.69
CA GLU A 118 -3.68 -24.50 -46.91
C GLU A 118 -4.56 -24.86 -48.11
N LYS A 119 -4.89 -26.14 -48.29
CA LYS A 119 -5.71 -26.60 -49.41
C LYS A 119 -7.14 -26.07 -49.33
N ILE A 120 -7.68 -25.94 -48.11
CA ILE A 120 -8.99 -25.31 -47.88
C ILE A 120 -8.99 -23.88 -48.43
N PHE A 121 -7.94 -23.10 -48.15
CA PHE A 121 -7.83 -21.74 -48.67
C PHE A 121 -7.75 -21.72 -50.20
N GLN A 122 -6.96 -22.60 -50.81
CA GLN A 122 -6.84 -22.72 -52.27
C GLN A 122 -8.20 -23.04 -52.93
N GLU A 123 -8.97 -23.98 -52.37
CA GLU A 123 -10.33 -24.33 -52.85
C GLU A 123 -11.29 -23.15 -52.74
N ILE A 124 -11.24 -22.40 -51.63
CA ILE A 124 -12.07 -21.20 -51.42
C ILE A 124 -11.74 -20.14 -52.47
N ILE A 125 -10.46 -19.84 -52.70
CA ILE A 125 -10.02 -18.85 -53.68
C ILE A 125 -10.40 -19.27 -55.10
N ALA A 126 -10.13 -20.51 -55.52
CA ALA A 126 -10.49 -20.99 -56.86
C ALA A 126 -12.00 -20.90 -57.13
N LYS A 127 -12.82 -21.21 -56.11
CA LYS A 127 -14.29 -21.15 -56.21
C LYS A 127 -14.85 -19.73 -56.23
N LYS A 128 -14.26 -18.80 -55.48
CA LYS A 128 -14.79 -17.43 -55.30
C LYS A 128 -14.11 -16.39 -56.20
N PHE A 129 -12.85 -16.61 -56.57
CA PHE A 129 -12.00 -15.71 -57.34
C PHE A 129 -11.25 -16.48 -58.44
N PRO A 130 -11.96 -17.02 -59.46
CA PRO A 130 -11.35 -17.89 -60.48
C PRO A 130 -10.28 -17.21 -61.35
N ASN A 131 -10.23 -15.87 -61.35
CA ASN A 131 -9.26 -15.09 -62.12
C ASN A 131 -7.98 -14.76 -61.32
N MET A 132 -7.89 -15.21 -60.06
CA MET A 132 -6.72 -15.02 -59.21
C MET A 132 -5.73 -16.15 -59.53
N GLY A 133 -4.74 -15.89 -60.39
CA GLY A 133 -3.83 -16.91 -60.91
C GLY A 133 -3.09 -17.73 -59.84
N GLU A 134 -2.68 -18.95 -60.18
CA GLU A 134 -2.07 -19.94 -59.27
C GLU A 134 -0.83 -19.43 -58.50
N GLU A 135 -0.16 -18.40 -59.03
CA GLU A 135 1.02 -17.75 -58.44
C GLU A 135 0.73 -17.08 -57.08
N ALA A 136 -0.52 -16.69 -56.80
CA ALA A 136 -0.90 -16.10 -55.52
C ALA A 136 -1.01 -17.14 -54.38
N LEU A 137 -1.21 -18.41 -54.72
CA LEU A 137 -1.46 -19.50 -53.76
C LEU A 137 -0.17 -20.14 -53.24
N THR A 138 0.94 -20.04 -53.97
CA THR A 138 2.25 -20.62 -53.59
C THR A 138 3.07 -19.78 -52.60
N ARG A 139 2.55 -18.61 -52.18
CA ARG A 139 3.23 -17.67 -51.26
C ARG A 139 2.72 -17.75 -49.81
N ILE A 140 1.88 -18.73 -49.48
CA ILE A 140 1.38 -18.93 -48.11
C ILE A 140 2.55 -19.37 -47.24
N GLN A 141 2.86 -18.61 -46.18
CA GLN A 141 3.94 -18.95 -45.26
C GLN A 141 3.49 -19.96 -44.19
N GLU A 142 2.27 -19.79 -43.69
CA GLU A 142 1.67 -20.66 -42.68
C GLU A 142 0.14 -20.57 -42.80
N ALA A 143 -0.54 -21.70 -42.61
CA ALA A 143 -1.98 -21.76 -42.46
C ALA A 143 -2.29 -22.70 -41.30
N GLN A 144 -3.03 -22.25 -40.29
CA GLN A 144 -3.34 -23.09 -39.15
C GLN A 144 -4.65 -22.66 -38.50
N ARG A 145 -5.41 -23.65 -38.02
CA ARG A 145 -6.61 -23.36 -37.24
C ARG A 145 -6.20 -22.82 -35.87
N VAL A 146 -6.83 -21.76 -35.40
CA VAL A 146 -6.50 -21.17 -34.09
C VAL A 146 -6.56 -22.24 -32.98
N PRO A 147 -5.62 -22.26 -32.03
CA PRO A 147 -5.63 -23.24 -30.95
C PRO A 147 -6.95 -23.24 -30.18
N HIS A 148 -7.31 -24.41 -29.65
CA HIS A 148 -8.55 -24.54 -28.86
C HIS A 148 -8.44 -23.65 -27.61
N LYS A 149 -9.32 -22.65 -27.49
CA LYS A 149 -9.44 -21.90 -26.23
C LYS A 149 -10.08 -22.80 -25.18
N ILE A 150 -9.74 -22.58 -23.91
CA ILE A 150 -10.20 -23.35 -22.74
C ILE A 150 -11.74 -23.41 -22.59
N ASN A 151 -12.53 -22.65 -23.36
CA ASN A 151 -13.99 -22.68 -23.24
C ASN A 151 -14.60 -23.94 -23.89
N PRO A 152 -15.05 -24.94 -23.10
CA PRO A 152 -15.55 -26.21 -23.61
C PRO A 152 -16.95 -26.09 -24.21
N ARG A 153 -17.62 -24.92 -24.08
CA ARG A 153 -18.98 -24.69 -24.58
C ARG A 153 -19.02 -24.03 -25.96
N ARG A 154 -17.87 -23.87 -26.62
CA ARG A 154 -17.82 -23.26 -27.96
C ARG A 154 -18.28 -24.29 -28.99
N ASN A 155 -19.52 -24.12 -29.46
CA ASN A 155 -20.10 -24.96 -30.51
C ASN A 155 -19.82 -24.43 -31.93
N THR A 156 -19.18 -23.26 -32.06
CA THR A 156 -18.81 -22.68 -33.36
C THR A 156 -17.43 -23.16 -33.80
N PRO A 157 -17.22 -23.47 -35.09
CA PRO A 157 -15.90 -23.82 -35.60
C PRO A 157 -14.86 -22.72 -35.31
N ARG A 158 -13.62 -23.15 -35.08
CA ARG A 158 -12.47 -22.26 -34.92
C ARG A 158 -12.10 -21.62 -36.26
N HIS A 159 -11.51 -20.44 -36.18
CA HIS A 159 -11.05 -19.73 -37.36
C HIS A 159 -9.74 -20.34 -37.86
N ILE A 160 -9.49 -20.24 -39.16
CA ILE A 160 -8.20 -20.54 -39.79
C ILE A 160 -7.54 -19.21 -40.11
#